data_AF-A0A3B9JN58-F1
#
_entry.id   AF-A0A3B9JN58-F1
#
_cell.length_a   1.000
_cell.length_b   1.000
_cell.length_c   1.000
_cell.angle_alpha   90.00
_cell.angle_beta   90.00
_cell.angle_gamma   90.00
#
_symmetry.space_group_name_H-M   'P 1'
#
loop_
_entity.id
_entity.type
_entity.pdbx_description
1 polymer ?
#
loop_
_entity_poly.entity_id
_entity_poly.type
_entity_poly.pdbx_seq_one_letter_code
_entity_poly.pdbx_strand_id
1 'polypeptide(L)'
;MSNEFLDRHIGPNQAEIDAMLSAIGCDSVEQVVARTVPESILFGNRMEVEEGLTERDSLALAKKLAGQNQLFSNFIGQGYYGTLMPTVIQRNILENPGWYTAYTPYQAEISQGRLEMLLTFQQMIMDLTGMD
;
A
#
# COMPACT_ATOMS: atom_id res chain seq x y z
N MET A 1 -12.09 -5.30 21.37
CA MET A 1 -11.44 -5.22 20.05
C MET A 1 -9.94 -5.24 20.25
N SER A 2 -9.23 -5.98 19.42
CA SER A 2 -7.77 -5.92 19.41
C SER A 2 -7.34 -4.68 18.62
N ASN A 3 -6.69 -3.71 19.27
CA ASN A 3 -6.03 -2.58 18.60
C ASN A 3 -4.74 -3.00 17.88
N GLU A 4 -4.41 -4.29 17.86
CA GLU A 4 -3.16 -4.86 17.37
C GLU A 4 -2.73 -4.37 15.97
N PHE A 5 -3.67 -4.20 15.03
CA PHE A 5 -3.32 -3.65 13.71
C PHE A 5 -3.02 -2.14 13.78
N LEU A 6 -3.80 -1.39 14.56
CA LEU A 6 -3.57 0.05 14.76
C LEU A 6 -2.21 0.29 15.41
N ASP A 7 -1.88 -0.48 16.44
CA ASP A 7 -0.60 -0.38 17.17
C ASP A 7 0.61 -0.79 16.30
N ARG A 8 0.41 -1.59 15.24
CA ARG A 8 1.45 -1.94 14.26
C ARG A 8 1.53 -0.96 13.09
N HIS A 9 0.42 -0.33 12.73
CA HIS A 9 0.33 0.58 11.60
C HIS A 9 0.69 2.02 11.97
N ILE A 10 0.24 2.49 13.13
CA ILE A 10 0.53 3.82 13.65
C ILE A 10 1.87 3.73 14.40
N GLY A 11 2.91 4.35 13.83
CA GLY A 11 4.26 4.31 14.40
C GLY A 11 4.38 4.95 15.80
N PRO A 12 3.91 6.20 15.99
CA PRO A 12 4.06 6.89 17.26
C PRO A 12 3.29 6.24 18.41
N ASN A 13 4.00 5.92 19.49
CA ASN A 13 3.37 5.50 20.75
C ASN A 13 2.91 6.71 21.59
N GLN A 14 2.23 6.46 22.71
CA GLN A 14 1.68 7.53 23.54
C GLN A 14 2.73 8.54 24.03
N ALA A 15 3.91 8.09 24.45
CA ALA A 15 4.96 8.99 24.94
C ALA A 15 5.54 9.87 23.81
N GLU A 16 5.62 9.33 22.59
CA GLU A 16 6.04 10.08 21.40
C GLU A 16 4.96 11.08 20.98
N ILE A 17 3.68 10.70 21.06
CA ILE A 17 2.55 11.60 20.82
C ILE A 17 2.58 12.77 21.81
N ASP A 18 2.75 12.51 23.11
CA ASP A 18 2.81 13.54 24.14
C ASP A 18 3.99 14.50 23.91
N ALA A 19 5.15 13.97 23.51
CA ALA A 19 6.32 14.79 23.18
C ALA A 19 6.08 15.67 21.93
N MET A 20 5.46 15.14 20.89
CA MET A 20 5.11 15.90 19.68
C MET A 20 4.07 16.99 19.98
N LEU A 21 3.05 16.67 20.78
CA LEU A 21 2.01 17.61 21.21
C LEU A 21 2.61 18.79 22.00
N SER A 22 3.50 18.50 22.94
CA SER A 22 4.23 19.52 23.69
C SER A 22 5.06 20.43 22.78
N ALA A 23 5.74 19.86 21.78
CA ALA A 23 6.56 20.64 20.83
C ALA A 23 5.76 21.64 19.99
N ILE A 24 4.47 21.37 19.74
CA ILE A 24 3.56 22.25 18.99
C ILE A 24 2.58 23.02 19.89
N GLY A 25 2.75 22.94 21.21
CA GLY A 25 1.91 23.62 22.19
C GLY A 25 0.44 23.21 22.11
N CYS A 26 0.17 21.92 21.95
CA CYS A 26 -1.17 21.35 22.03
C CYS A 26 -1.24 20.32 23.16
N ASP A 27 -2.44 20.15 23.74
CA ASP A 27 -2.73 19.24 24.85
C ASP A 27 -3.33 17.90 24.37
N SER A 28 -3.85 17.86 23.14
CA SER A 28 -4.44 16.64 22.55
C SER A 28 -4.44 16.65 21.02
N VAL A 29 -4.61 15.47 20.41
CA VAL A 29 -4.74 15.31 18.95
C VAL A 29 -6.00 16.01 18.44
N GLU A 30 -7.10 15.98 19.19
CA GLU A 30 -8.35 16.67 18.86
C GLU A 30 -8.12 18.19 18.77
N GLN A 31 -7.31 18.76 19.66
CA GLN A 31 -6.95 20.17 19.59
C GLN A 31 -6.12 20.50 18.34
N VAL A 32 -5.20 19.61 17.93
CA VAL A 32 -4.45 19.76 16.68
C VAL A 32 -5.38 19.78 15.48
N VAL A 33 -6.34 18.85 15.42
CA VAL A 33 -7.34 18.78 14.34
C VAL A 33 -8.18 20.05 14.30
N ALA A 34 -8.73 20.49 15.44
CA ALA A 34 -9.57 21.69 15.52
C ALA A 34 -8.84 22.98 15.12
N ARG A 35 -7.52 23.07 15.38
CA ARG A 35 -6.69 24.21 14.96
C ARG A 35 -6.29 24.18 13.49
N THR A 36 -6.34 23.01 12.84
CA THR A 36 -5.82 22.79 11.47
C THR A 36 -6.93 22.74 10.42
N VAL A 37 -8.03 22.06 10.73
CA VAL A 37 -9.16 21.85 9.82
C VAL A 37 -10.28 22.84 10.18
N PRO A 38 -10.72 23.70 9.25
CA PRO A 38 -11.83 24.61 9.50
C PRO A 38 -13.10 23.85 9.90
N GLU A 39 -13.77 24.32 10.96
CA GLU A 39 -14.99 23.70 11.50
C GLU A 39 -16.08 23.52 10.43
N SER A 40 -16.19 24.46 9.49
CA SER A 40 -17.19 24.44 8.41
C SER A 40 -17.07 23.23 7.47
N ILE A 41 -15.92 22.56 7.44
CA ILE A 41 -15.67 21.36 6.62
C ILE A 41 -15.28 20.14 7.45
N LEU A 42 -15.22 20.27 8.78
CA LEU A 42 -14.87 19.17 9.65
C LEU A 42 -16.05 18.18 9.73
N PHE A 43 -15.79 16.92 9.41
CA PHE A 43 -16.78 15.88 9.54
C PHE A 43 -16.97 15.52 11.02
N GLY A 44 -18.07 15.98 11.63
CA GLY A 44 -18.33 15.87 13.07
C GLY A 44 -18.86 14.52 13.56
N ASN A 45 -19.19 13.60 12.66
CA ASN A 45 -19.70 12.27 13.00
C ASN A 45 -18.62 11.20 12.86
N ARG A 46 -18.77 10.08 13.57
CA ARG A 46 -17.98 8.88 13.29
C ARG A 46 -18.40 8.34 11.91
N MET A 47 -17.44 7.85 11.12
CA MET A 47 -17.77 7.16 9.87
C MET A 47 -18.69 5.97 10.17
N GLU A 48 -19.75 5.82 9.36
CA GLU A 48 -20.68 4.68 9.43
C GLU A 48 -20.05 3.44 8.81
N VAL A 49 -19.04 2.90 9.49
CA VAL A 49 -18.33 1.68 9.10
C VAL A 49 -18.43 0.64 10.20
N GLU A 50 -18.39 -0.63 9.80
CA GLU A 50 -18.35 -1.75 10.73
C GLU A 50 -17.11 -1.70 11.62
N GLU A 51 -17.17 -2.47 12.69
CA GLU A 51 -16.07 -2.65 13.61
C GLU A 51 -14.82 -3.21 12.90
N GLY A 52 -13.65 -2.71 13.26
CA GLY A 52 -12.40 -3.18 12.67
C GLY A 52 -12.14 -4.66 12.98
N LEU A 53 -11.72 -5.41 11.97
CA LEU A 53 -11.30 -6.81 12.12
C LEU A 53 -9.85 -6.88 12.60
N THR A 54 -9.50 -7.97 13.28
CA THR A 54 -8.10 -8.31 13.52
C THR A 54 -7.40 -8.63 12.18
N GLU A 55 -6.07 -8.54 12.13
CA GLU A 55 -5.32 -8.90 10.92
C GLU A 55 -5.62 -10.35 10.48
N ARG A 56 -5.69 -11.27 11.43
CA ARG A 56 -6.03 -12.68 11.20
C ARG A 56 -7.44 -12.83 10.60
N ASP A 57 -8.43 -12.16 11.17
CA ASP A 57 -9.82 -12.27 10.73
C ASP A 57 -10.02 -11.59 9.37
N SER A 58 -9.32 -10.49 9.11
CA SER A 58 -9.34 -9.81 7.81
C SER A 58 -8.81 -10.73 6.69
N LEU A 59 -7.72 -11.46 6.93
CA LEU A 59 -7.18 -12.43 5.98
C LEU A 59 -8.12 -13.63 5.79
N ALA A 60 -8.77 -14.10 6.86
CA ALA A 60 -9.74 -15.18 6.77
C ALA A 60 -10.97 -14.78 5.94
N LEU A 61 -11.48 -13.55 6.15
CA LEU A 61 -12.56 -12.98 5.37
C LEU A 61 -12.17 -12.84 3.89
N ALA A 62 -11.00 -12.26 3.60
CA ALA A 62 -10.49 -12.12 2.24
C ALA A 62 -10.40 -13.48 1.52
N LYS A 63 -9.89 -14.51 2.20
CA LYS A 63 -9.84 -15.89 1.66
C LYS A 63 -11.23 -16.46 1.41
N LYS A 64 -12.19 -16.24 2.31
CA LYS A 64 -13.59 -16.69 2.15
C LYS A 64 -14.24 -16.05 0.93
N LEU A 65 -14.04 -14.75 0.73
CA LEU A 65 -14.59 -14.02 -0.42
C LEU A 65 -13.91 -14.46 -1.71
N ALA A 66 -12.58 -14.55 -1.73
CA ALA A 66 -11.83 -15.03 -2.90
C ALA A 66 -12.22 -16.45 -3.32
N GLY A 67 -12.60 -17.31 -2.37
CA GLY A 67 -13.08 -18.67 -2.64
C GLY A 67 -14.44 -18.75 -3.36
N GLN A 68 -15.16 -17.65 -3.50
CA GLN A 68 -16.39 -17.58 -4.30
C GLN A 68 -16.10 -17.39 -5.79
N ASN A 69 -14.87 -16.99 -6.15
CA ASN A 69 -14.47 -16.83 -7.55
C ASN A 69 -14.33 -18.20 -8.24
N GLN A 70 -14.75 -18.26 -9.50
CA GLN A 70 -14.56 -19.44 -10.34
C GLN A 70 -13.36 -19.24 -11.26
N LEU A 71 -12.35 -20.10 -11.12
CA LEU A 71 -11.16 -20.07 -11.96
C LEU A 71 -11.39 -20.94 -13.22
N PHE A 72 -11.37 -20.31 -14.38
CA PHE A 72 -11.52 -20.96 -15.68
C PHE A 72 -10.24 -20.84 -16.51
N SER A 73 -10.06 -21.79 -17.43
CA SER A 73 -9.16 -21.60 -18.57
C SER A 73 -9.79 -20.60 -19.53
N ASN A 74 -9.42 -19.34 -19.40
CA ASN A 74 -9.99 -18.24 -20.18
C ASN A 74 -9.26 -18.07 -21.51
N PHE A 75 -9.99 -18.29 -22.62
CA PHE A 75 -9.52 -18.02 -23.99
C PHE A 75 -10.26 -16.86 -24.66
N ILE A 76 -10.84 -15.96 -23.87
CA ILE A 76 -11.61 -14.80 -24.36
C ILE A 76 -10.71 -13.84 -25.17
N GLY A 77 -9.44 -13.70 -24.79
CA GLY A 77 -8.51 -12.77 -25.43
C GLY A 77 -8.84 -11.31 -25.09
N GLN A 78 -8.91 -10.44 -26.11
CA GLN A 78 -9.19 -9.00 -25.97
C GLN A 78 -8.15 -8.23 -25.14
N GLY A 79 -6.87 -8.59 -25.28
CA GLY A 79 -5.75 -7.88 -24.62
C GLY A 79 -5.29 -8.50 -23.30
N TYR A 80 -5.99 -9.50 -22.78
CA TYR A 80 -5.56 -10.28 -21.61
C TYR A 80 -5.38 -11.74 -21.98
N TYR A 81 -4.19 -12.27 -21.71
CA TYR A 81 -3.82 -13.64 -22.01
C TYR A 81 -3.17 -14.25 -20.77
N GLY A 82 -3.60 -15.46 -20.41
CA GLY A 82 -3.01 -16.18 -19.28
C GLY A 82 -1.52 -16.42 -19.50
N THR A 83 -0.71 -16.18 -18.47
CA THR A 83 0.74 -16.41 -18.48
C THR A 83 1.18 -17.10 -17.20
N LEU A 84 2.28 -17.85 -17.27
CA LEU A 84 2.91 -18.45 -16.10
C LEU A 84 3.93 -17.47 -15.54
N MET A 85 3.61 -16.82 -14.40
CA MET A 85 4.56 -15.96 -13.71
C MET A 85 5.69 -16.83 -13.11
N PRO A 86 6.97 -16.60 -13.47
CA PRO A 86 8.07 -17.33 -12.87
C PRO A 86 8.08 -17.15 -11.34
N THR A 87 8.11 -18.25 -10.59
CA THR A 87 7.99 -18.23 -9.12
C THR A 87 9.13 -17.46 -8.45
N VAL A 88 10.32 -17.43 -9.07
CA VAL A 88 11.45 -16.63 -8.59
C VAL A 88 11.17 -15.13 -8.68
N ILE A 89 10.44 -14.66 -9.69
CA ILE A 89 10.03 -13.26 -9.84
C ILE A 89 8.91 -12.94 -8.84
N GLN A 90 7.92 -13.82 -8.73
CA GLN A 90 6.83 -13.66 -7.76
C GLN A 90 7.38 -13.44 -6.34
N ARG A 91 8.23 -14.37 -5.88
CA ARG A 91 8.69 -14.36 -4.49
C ARG A 91 9.71 -13.27 -4.19
N ASN A 92 10.64 -13.00 -5.11
CA ASN A 92 11.78 -12.11 -4.82
C ASN A 92 11.57 -10.66 -5.28
N ILE A 93 10.57 -10.39 -6.13
CA ILE A 93 10.23 -9.04 -6.60
C ILE A 93 8.82 -8.67 -6.13
N LEU A 94 7.77 -9.36 -6.61
CA LEU A 94 6.38 -8.96 -6.34
C LEU A 94 6.01 -9.03 -4.86
N GLU A 95 6.45 -10.07 -4.16
CA GLU A 95 6.16 -10.29 -2.73
C GLU A 95 7.24 -9.72 -1.80
N ASN A 96 8.23 -8.99 -2.33
CA ASN A 96 9.34 -8.45 -1.56
C ASN A 96 9.19 -6.94 -1.30
N PRO A 97 9.03 -6.50 -0.03
CA PRO A 97 8.85 -5.08 0.29
C PRO A 97 10.02 -4.20 -0.15
N GLY A 98 11.23 -4.73 -0.31
CA GLY A 98 12.36 -3.98 -0.85
C GLY A 98 12.16 -3.49 -2.29
N TRP A 99 11.22 -4.09 -3.03
CA TRP A 99 10.89 -3.71 -4.40
C TRP A 99 9.63 -2.86 -4.53
N TYR A 100 8.62 -3.04 -3.66
CA TYR A 100 7.31 -2.36 -3.81
C TYR A 100 7.06 -1.21 -2.82
N THR A 101 7.92 -0.98 -1.83
CA THR A 101 7.71 0.11 -0.84
C THR A 101 8.32 1.44 -1.29
N ALA A 102 9.35 1.41 -2.12
CA ALA A 102 9.94 2.63 -2.69
C ALA A 102 9.01 3.24 -3.75
N TYR A 103 9.04 4.57 -3.88
CA TYR A 103 8.26 5.30 -4.87
C TYR A 103 9.09 5.66 -6.11
N THR A 104 8.56 6.58 -6.93
CA THR A 104 9.25 7.13 -8.11
C THR A 104 10.72 7.46 -7.79
N PRO A 105 11.67 7.04 -8.65
CA PRO A 105 13.10 7.21 -8.40
C PRO A 105 13.58 8.67 -8.60
N TYR A 106 13.02 9.62 -7.84
CA TYR A 106 13.44 11.04 -7.87
C TYR A 106 14.88 11.25 -7.38
N GLN A 107 15.38 10.35 -6.51
CA GLN A 107 16.77 10.36 -6.02
C GLN A 107 17.53 9.21 -6.68
N ALA A 108 18.19 9.49 -7.80
CA ALA A 108 18.75 8.46 -8.67
C ALA A 108 19.85 7.63 -7.98
N GLU A 109 20.67 8.25 -7.14
CA GLU A 109 21.83 7.67 -6.46
C GLU A 109 21.46 6.49 -5.56
N ILE A 110 20.27 6.52 -4.96
CA ILE A 110 19.73 5.46 -4.09
C ILE A 110 18.65 4.63 -4.80
N SER A 111 18.56 4.73 -6.12
CA SER A 111 17.48 4.13 -6.91
C SER A 111 17.94 3.37 -8.15
N GLN A 112 19.27 3.16 -8.30
CA GLN A 112 19.87 2.58 -9.50
C GLN A 112 19.28 1.22 -9.88
N GLY A 113 19.02 0.32 -8.91
CA GLY A 113 18.50 -1.02 -9.22
C GLY A 113 17.15 -1.03 -9.95
N ARG A 114 16.20 -0.16 -9.57
CA ARG A 114 14.91 -0.07 -10.26
C ARG A 114 14.97 0.76 -11.54
N LEU A 115 15.85 1.76 -11.62
CA LEU A 115 16.13 2.50 -12.85
C LEU A 115 16.71 1.59 -13.94
N GLU A 116 17.65 0.71 -13.56
CA GLU A 116 18.23 -0.28 -14.48
C GLU A 116 17.18 -1.29 -14.98
N MET A 117 16.27 -1.75 -14.11
CA MET A 117 15.17 -2.61 -14.52
C MET A 117 14.22 -1.91 -15.50
N LEU A 118 13.91 -0.62 -15.28
CA LEU A 118 13.10 0.17 -16.20
C LEU A 118 13.80 0.39 -17.54
N LEU A 119 15.11 0.63 -17.54
CA LEU A 119 15.90 0.72 -18.77
C LEU A 119 15.91 -0.62 -19.53
N THR A 120 16.03 -1.74 -18.81
CA THR A 120 15.92 -3.08 -19.40
C THR A 120 14.55 -3.30 -20.01
N PHE A 121 13.49 -2.83 -19.36
CA PHE A 121 12.13 -2.87 -19.92
C PHE A 121 12.00 -2.01 -21.18
N GLN A 122 12.56 -0.79 -21.19
CA GLN A 122 12.60 0.06 -22.38
C GLN A 122 13.32 -0.64 -23.53
N GLN A 123 14.50 -1.21 -23.27
CA GLN A 123 15.26 -1.95 -24.28
C GLN A 123 14.47 -3.14 -24.84
N MET A 124 13.82 -3.93 -23.98
CA MET A 124 12.97 -5.04 -24.41
C MET A 124 11.87 -4.58 -25.37
N ILE A 125 11.21 -3.46 -25.07
CA ILE A 125 10.16 -2.92 -25.94
C ILE A 125 10.74 -2.41 -27.27
N MET A 126 11.87 -1.69 -27.25
CA MET A 126 12.56 -1.25 -28.47
C MET A 126 12.93 -2.45 -29.36
N ASP A 127 13.54 -3.49 -28.79
CA ASP A 127 13.94 -4.70 -29.52
C ASP A 127 12.75 -5.45 -30.12
N LEU A 128 11.63 -5.54 -29.39
CA LEU A 128 10.43 -6.25 -29.85
C LEU A 128 9.62 -5.48 -30.89
N THR A 129 9.64 -4.14 -30.83
CA THR A 129 8.83 -3.29 -31.71
C THR A 129 9.60 -2.71 -32.90
N GLY A 130 10.94 -2.63 -32.79
CA GLY A 130 11.79 -1.96 -33.78
C GLY A 130 11.65 -0.44 -33.79
N MET A 131 11.11 0.15 -32.71
CA MET A 131 10.96 1.59 -32.53
C MET A 131 12.14 2.19 -31.76
N ASP A 132 12.38 3.48 -31.97
CA ASP A 132 13.32 4.31 -31.19
C ASP A 132 12.66 4.89 -29.92
#